data_AF-A0A2S7MXI0-F1
#
_entry.id   AF-A0A2S7MXI0-F1
#
_cell.length_a   1.000
_cell.length_b   1.000
_cell.length_c   1.000
_cell.angle_alpha   90.00
_cell.angle_beta   90.00
_cell.angle_gamma   90.00
#
_symmetry.space_group_name_H-M   'P 1'
#
loop_
_entity.id
_entity.type
_entity.pdbx_description
1 polymer ?
#
loop_
_entity_poly.entity_id
_entity_poly.type
_entity_poly.pdbx_seq_one_letter_code
_entity_poly.pdbx_strand_id
1 'polypeptide(L)'
;MRGGIKLIRRLLINGLLAVLAIIILPPILGPFIHNDHSPRSAIREDILKDGHPYQSFFAIITKKDFIDPELGQLYDVYWFDHDNPTGMTPTLCYAPKTKSKKHEVSCGTGP
;
A
#
# COMPACT_ATOMS: atom_id res chain seq x y z
N MET A 1 -39.56 23.91 -5.02
CA MET A 1 -38.20 24.06 -5.61
C MET A 1 -37.06 24.26 -4.60
N ARG A 2 -37.23 24.89 -3.41
CA ARG A 2 -36.12 25.13 -2.45
C ARG A 2 -35.51 23.88 -1.77
N GLY A 3 -36.25 22.78 -1.67
CA GLY A 3 -35.76 21.54 -1.02
C GLY A 3 -34.67 20.82 -1.82
N GLY A 4 -34.81 20.75 -3.15
CA GLY A 4 -33.85 20.06 -4.03
C GLY A 4 -32.47 20.71 -4.05
N ILE A 5 -32.41 22.05 -4.04
CA ILE A 5 -31.14 22.80 -4.04
C ILE A 5 -30.36 22.56 -2.75
N LYS A 6 -31.04 22.47 -1.59
CA LYS A 6 -30.39 22.14 -0.30
C LYS A 6 -29.84 20.72 -0.28
N LEU A 7 -30.55 19.76 -0.89
CA LEU A 7 -30.10 18.37 -0.98
C LEU A 7 -28.85 18.24 -1.86
N ILE A 8 -28.87 18.82 -3.06
CA ILE A 8 -27.74 18.81 -3.99
C ILE A 8 -26.49 19.44 -3.35
N ARG A 9 -26.65 20.59 -2.68
CA ARG A 9 -25.53 21.25 -1.98
C ARG A 9 -24.92 20.36 -0.89
N ARG A 10 -25.73 19.63 -0.11
CA ARG A 10 -25.23 18.70 0.91
C ARG A 10 -24.47 17.53 0.28
N LEU A 11 -24.97 16.98 -0.82
CA LEU A 11 -24.28 15.92 -1.55
C LEU A 11 -22.93 16.38 -2.08
N LEU A 12 -22.85 17.58 -2.64
CA LEU A 12 -21.58 18.16 -3.11
C LEU A 12 -20.58 18.37 -1.98
N ILE A 13 -21.04 18.91 -0.84
CA ILE A 13 -20.17 19.13 0.34
C ILE A 13 -19.66 17.79 0.88
N ASN A 14 -20.55 16.80 1.06
CA ASN A 14 -20.17 15.49 1.55
C ASN A 14 -19.22 14.77 0.59
N GLY A 15 -19.47 14.89 -0.72
CA GLY A 15 -18.58 14.35 -1.76
C GLY A 15 -17.20 14.99 -1.69
N LEU A 16 -17.13 16.32 -1.57
CA LEU A 16 -15.85 17.03 -1.41
C LEU A 16 -15.12 16.59 -0.14
N LEU A 17 -15.82 16.48 0.98
CA LEU A 17 -15.24 16.01 2.25
C LEU A 17 -14.70 14.57 2.13
N ALA A 18 -15.42 13.69 1.44
CA ALA A 18 -14.97 12.33 1.19
C ALA A 18 -13.69 12.30 0.34
N VAL A 19 -13.63 13.10 -0.72
CA VAL A 19 -12.43 13.23 -1.57
C VAL A 19 -11.24 13.75 -0.76
N LEU A 20 -11.43 14.80 0.04
CA LEU A 20 -10.39 15.34 0.92
C LEU A 20 -9.91 14.29 1.93
N ALA A 21 -10.82 13.50 2.50
CA ALA A 21 -10.46 12.42 3.42
C ALA A 21 -9.61 11.34 2.72
N ILE A 22 -9.96 10.95 1.49
CA ILE A 22 -9.19 9.97 0.70
C ILE A 22 -7.77 10.48 0.42
N ILE A 23 -7.59 11.79 0.21
CA ILE A 23 -6.28 12.41 -0.02
C ILE A 23 -5.48 12.53 1.29
N ILE A 24 -6.10 13.02 2.37
CA ILE A 24 -5.36 13.39 3.58
C ILE A 24 -5.07 12.19 4.48
N LEU A 25 -5.97 11.22 4.56
CA LEU A 25 -5.89 10.15 5.55
C LEU A 25 -4.78 9.12 5.30
N PRO A 26 -4.53 8.61 4.08
CA PRO A 26 -3.53 7.56 3.86
C PRO A 26 -2.12 7.88 4.39
N PRO A 27 -1.50 9.05 4.14
CA PRO A 27 -0.18 9.35 4.69
C PRO A 27 -0.17 9.47 6.22
N ILE A 28 -1.29 9.89 6.83
CA ILE A 28 -1.43 10.03 8.28
C ILE A 28 -1.63 8.66 8.94
N LEU A 29 -2.50 7.82 8.36
CA LEU A 29 -2.90 6.54 8.92
C LEU A 29 -1.93 5.40 8.58
N GLY A 30 -1.21 5.51 7.46
CA GLY A 30 -0.27 4.51 6.97
C GLY A 30 0.68 3.99 8.05
N PRO A 31 1.41 4.85 8.79
CA PRO A 31 2.35 4.43 9.82
C PRO A 31 1.72 3.71 11.02
N PHE A 32 0.41 3.88 11.25
CA PHE A 32 -0.30 3.23 12.34
C PHE A 32 -0.93 1.89 11.92
N ILE A 33 -1.23 1.74 10.63
CA ILE A 33 -1.90 0.56 10.08
C ILE A 33 -0.86 -0.45 9.55
N HIS A 34 0.16 0.04 8.85
CA HIS A 34 1.23 -0.78 8.27
C HIS A 34 2.37 -0.91 9.26
N ASN A 35 2.80 -2.15 9.49
CA ASN A 35 3.79 -2.52 10.49
C ASN A 35 4.49 -3.84 10.13
N ASP A 36 5.59 -4.13 10.82
CA ASP A 36 6.46 -5.28 10.57
C ASP A 36 6.00 -6.62 11.20
N HIS A 37 4.77 -6.69 11.75
CA HIS A 37 4.29 -7.90 12.44
C HIS A 37 3.85 -9.02 11.51
N SER A 38 3.55 -8.72 10.24
CA SER A 38 3.26 -9.74 9.22
C SER A 38 3.97 -9.40 7.91
N PRO A 39 4.31 -10.40 7.08
CA PRO A 39 5.00 -10.17 5.81
C PRO A 39 4.27 -9.16 4.91
N ARG A 40 2.95 -9.31 4.78
CA ARG A 40 2.12 -8.41 3.96
C ARG A 40 2.03 -6.99 4.51
N SER A 41 2.08 -6.84 5.83
CA SER A 41 2.02 -5.52 6.47
C SER A 41 3.38 -4.83 6.39
N ALA A 42 4.46 -5.59 6.51
CA ALA A 42 5.83 -5.10 6.36
C ALA A 42 6.07 -4.60 4.92
N ILE A 43 5.63 -5.35 3.91
CA ILE A 43 5.71 -4.93 2.49
C ILE A 43 4.96 -3.60 2.28
N ARG A 44 3.80 -3.40 2.91
CA ARG A 44 3.08 -2.12 2.81
C ARG A 44 3.78 -0.99 3.54
N GLU A 45 4.42 -1.29 4.67
CA GLU A 45 5.23 -0.32 5.42
C GLU A 45 6.44 0.11 4.59
N ASP A 46 7.03 -0.80 3.81
CA ASP A 46 8.14 -0.53 2.89
C ASP A 46 7.70 0.43 1.77
N ILE A 47 6.61 0.11 1.06
CA ILE A 47 6.01 0.99 0.03
C ILE A 47 5.66 2.39 0.60
N LEU A 48 5.19 2.44 1.86
CA LEU A 48 4.90 3.69 2.55
C LEU A 48 6.17 4.51 2.81
N LYS A 49 7.25 3.88 3.27
CA LYS A 49 8.55 4.52 3.54
C LYS A 49 9.23 5.03 2.28
N ASP A 50 9.00 4.35 1.15
CA ASP A 50 9.45 4.78 -0.17
C ASP A 50 8.68 6.00 -0.72
N GLY A 51 7.70 6.51 0.02
CA GLY A 51 6.98 7.74 -0.32
C GLY A 51 5.68 7.51 -1.09
N HIS A 52 5.16 6.28 -1.10
CA HIS A 52 3.93 5.93 -1.81
C HIS A 52 2.78 5.58 -0.84
N PRO A 53 2.25 6.56 -0.07
CA PRO A 53 1.29 6.32 1.00
C PRO A 53 -0.09 5.84 0.54
N TYR A 54 -0.44 6.01 -0.73
CA TYR A 54 -1.71 5.50 -1.27
C TYR A 54 -1.52 4.07 -1.78
N GLN A 55 -0.42 3.84 -2.48
CA GLN A 55 -0.03 2.55 -3.05
C GLN A 55 0.15 1.52 -1.94
N SER A 56 0.67 1.90 -0.77
CA SER A 56 0.76 1.00 0.38
C SER A 56 -0.60 0.40 0.79
N PHE A 57 -1.71 1.13 0.66
CA PHE A 57 -3.05 0.62 0.94
C PHE A 57 -3.60 -0.25 -0.18
N PHE A 58 -3.36 0.13 -1.44
CA PHE A 58 -4.00 -0.48 -2.61
C PHE A 58 -3.12 -1.53 -3.32
N ALA A 59 -1.87 -1.72 -2.90
CA ALA A 59 -0.99 -2.74 -3.45
C ALA A 59 -1.60 -4.15 -3.29
N ILE A 60 -1.55 -4.91 -4.38
CA ILE A 60 -1.97 -6.30 -4.44
C ILE A 60 -0.76 -7.16 -4.08
N ILE A 61 -0.84 -7.89 -2.96
CA ILE A 61 0.26 -8.70 -2.44
C ILE A 61 -0.15 -10.18 -2.40
N THR A 62 0.40 -10.95 -3.34
CA THR A 62 0.08 -12.36 -3.52
C THR A 62 1.27 -13.21 -3.08
N LYS A 63 1.00 -14.25 -2.28
CA LYS A 63 2.02 -15.20 -1.86
C LYS A 63 2.30 -16.16 -3.02
N LYS A 64 3.56 -16.36 -3.40
CA LYS A 64 3.95 -17.34 -4.42
C LYS A 64 4.13 -18.73 -3.83
N ASP A 65 3.99 -19.76 -4.67
CA ASP A 65 4.27 -21.16 -4.30
C ASP A 65 5.78 -21.48 -4.28
N PHE A 66 6.61 -20.45 -4.18
CA PHE A 66 8.05 -20.55 -4.09
C PHE A 66 8.52 -20.07 -2.71
N ILE A 67 9.37 -20.87 -2.07
CA ILE A 67 10.05 -20.55 -0.82
C ILE A 67 11.54 -20.64 -1.11
N ASP A 68 12.21 -19.51 -1.04
CA ASP A 68 13.65 -19.43 -1.17
C ASP A 68 14.31 -20.01 0.11
N PRO A 69 15.33 -20.87 -0.01
CA PRO A 69 16.01 -21.44 1.15
C PRO A 69 16.70 -20.41 2.06
N GLU A 70 17.13 -19.27 1.51
CA GLU A 70 17.86 -18.22 2.22
C GLU A 70 16.94 -17.07 2.63
N LEU A 71 16.08 -16.62 1.71
CA LEU A 71 15.24 -15.42 1.87
C LEU A 71 13.81 -15.75 2.30
N GLY A 72 13.41 -17.03 2.26
CA GLY A 72 12.11 -17.50 2.70
C GLY A 72 10.98 -17.22 1.70
N GLN A 73 9.81 -16.86 2.23
CA GLN A 73 8.59 -16.77 1.42
C GLN A 73 8.65 -15.60 0.42
N LEU A 74 8.44 -15.91 -0.87
CA LEU A 74 8.34 -14.92 -1.94
C LEU A 74 6.90 -14.40 -2.12
N TYR A 75 6.77 -13.12 -2.41
CA TYR A 75 5.52 -12.45 -2.73
C TYR A 75 5.62 -11.71 -4.06
N ASP A 76 4.54 -11.79 -4.85
CA ASP A 76 4.29 -10.84 -5.94
C ASP A 76 3.61 -9.60 -5.38
N VAL A 77 4.14 -8.45 -5.73
CA VAL A 77 3.60 -7.16 -5.33
C VAL A 77 3.32 -6.33 -6.57
N TYR A 78 2.03 -6.00 -6.77
CA TYR A 78 1.57 -5.19 -7.88
C TYR A 78 0.97 -3.88 -7.37
N TRP A 79 1.46 -2.78 -7.91
CA TRP A 79 0.99 -1.44 -7.61
C TRP A 79 1.36 -0.48 -8.76
N PHE A 80 0.68 0.66 -8.81
CA PHE A 80 0.94 1.69 -9.82
C PHE A 80 1.99 2.66 -9.30
N ASP A 81 3.20 2.53 -9.84
CA ASP A 81 4.32 3.42 -9.54
C ASP A 81 4.36 4.55 -10.55
N HIS A 82 3.79 5.69 -10.17
CA HIS A 82 3.78 6.89 -10.98
C HIS A 82 5.17 7.51 -11.23
N ASP A 83 6.17 7.16 -10.41
CA ASP A 83 7.54 7.65 -10.55
C ASP A 83 8.38 6.75 -11.46
N ASN A 84 7.88 5.54 -11.79
CA ASN A 84 8.52 4.63 -12.70
C ASN A 84 8.16 4.96 -14.17
N PRO A 85 9.13 4.99 -15.11
CA PRO A 85 8.89 5.27 -16.53
C PRO A 85 7.88 4.31 -17.21
N THR A 86 7.66 3.12 -16.66
CA THR A 86 6.70 2.14 -17.19
C THR A 86 5.34 2.14 -16.47
N GLY A 87 5.19 2.90 -15.37
CA GLY A 87 3.97 2.99 -14.58
C GLY A 87 3.59 1.72 -13.80
N MET A 88 4.29 0.61 -14.01
CA MET A 88 4.05 -0.65 -13.32
C MET A 88 5.38 -1.23 -12.81
N THR A 89 5.44 -1.48 -11.51
CA THR A 89 6.51 -2.25 -10.88
C THR A 89 5.93 -3.55 -10.33
N PRO A 90 5.83 -4.63 -11.14
CA PRO A 90 5.74 -5.96 -10.58
C PRO A 90 7.04 -6.22 -9.82
N THR A 91 6.98 -6.11 -8.50
CA THR A 91 8.14 -6.27 -7.64
C THR A 91 8.02 -7.61 -6.92
N LEU A 92 9.10 -8.39 -7.00
CA LEU A 92 9.23 -9.59 -6.19
C LEU A 92 9.77 -9.16 -4.83
N CYS A 93 9.02 -9.49 -3.78
CA CYS A 93 9.39 -9.11 -2.43
C CYS A 93 9.55 -10.34 -1.54
N TYR A 94 10.66 -10.38 -0.83
CA TYR A 94 10.86 -11.24 0.33
C TYR A 94 10.58 -10.44 1.59
N ALA A 95 9.99 -11.11 2.58
CA ALA A 95 9.79 -10.52 3.90
C ALA A 95 10.14 -11.57 4.97
N PRO A 96 11.42 -11.98 5.09
CA PRO A 96 11.86 -12.92 6.11
C PRO A 96 11.64 -12.38 7.52
N LYS A 97 11.36 -13.29 8.44
CA LYS A 97 11.23 -12.96 9.86
C LYS A 97 12.62 -12.92 10.50
N THR A 98 13.01 -11.78 11.02
CA THR A 98 14.28 -11.57 11.71
C THR A 98 14.25 -12.13 13.14
N LYS A 99 15.43 -12.20 13.79
CA LYS A 99 15.57 -12.62 15.20
C LYS A 99 14.76 -11.76 16.17
N SER A 100 14.45 -10.50 15.81
CA SER A 100 13.62 -9.59 16.61
C SER A 100 12.11 -9.82 16.42
N LYS A 101 11.71 -10.89 15.71
CA LYS A 101 10.33 -11.24 15.34
C LYS A 101 9.65 -10.26 14.38
N LYS A 102 10.39 -9.28 13.86
CA LYS A 102 9.96 -8.31 12.85
C LYS A 102 10.30 -8.83 11.45
N HIS A 103 9.52 -8.44 10.44
CA HIS A 103 9.82 -8.79 9.05
C HIS A 103 10.63 -7.68 8.39
N GLU A 104 11.74 -8.06 7.76
CA GLU A 104 12.58 -7.15 6.98
C GLU A 104 12.29 -7.38 5.50
N VAL A 105 11.99 -6.31 4.77
CA VAL A 105 11.54 -6.40 3.38
C VAL A 105 12.72 -6.22 2.44
N SER A 106 12.81 -7.09 1.43
CA SER A 106 13.74 -6.94 0.32
C SER A 106 12.95 -7.13 -0.97
N CYS A 107 12.76 -6.02 -1.68
CA CYS A 107 11.98 -5.92 -2.90
C CYS A 107 12.92 -5.63 -4.08
N GLY A 108 12.70 -6.32 -5.21
CA GLY A 108 13.47 -6.08 -6.42
C GLY A 108 12.67 -6.42 -7.68
N THR A 109 13.10 -5.83 -8.80
CA THR A 109 12.69 -6.30 -10.12
C THR A 109 13.53 -7.55 -10.40
N GLY A 110 12.91 -8.73 -10.41
CA GLY A 110 13.61 -9.96 -10.78
C GLY A 110 14.25 -9.85 -12.18
N PRO A 111 15.24 -10.70 -12.50
CA PRO A 111 15.69 -10.85 -13.89
C PRO A 111 14.57 -11.36 -14.81
#